data_AF-A0A1Q3VCG8-F1
#
_entry.id   AF-A0A1Q3VCG8-F1
#
_cell.length_a   1.000
_cell.length_b   1.000
_cell.length_c   1.000
_cell.angle_alpha   90.00
_cell.angle_beta   90.00
_cell.angle_gamma   90.00
#
_symmetry.space_group_name_H-M   'P 1'
#
loop_
_entity.id
_entity.type
_entity.pdbx_description
1 polymer ?
#
loop_
_entity_poly.entity_id
_entity_poly.type
_entity_poly.pdbx_seq_one_letter_code
_entity_poly.pdbx_strand_id
1 'polypeptide(L)'
;MEAAEYAIGDLARRTGTKVETIRWYERNQLMPQPARTAGGRRVYTRAHLDRLAFIRHARELGFPLDDVRALLRLTDAPEHSCAEADRIARGHLTAVRGRIARLRALEAELARMVADCGQGRVADCRVIEVLADHSHANCLHTDGHGGPEV
;
A
#
# COMPACT_ATOMS: atom_id res chain seq x y z
N MET A 1 28.87 18.96 -15.38
CA MET A 1 27.42 19.08 -15.12
C MET A 1 27.26 19.20 -13.62
N GLU A 2 26.75 20.34 -13.16
CA GLU A 2 26.60 20.64 -11.73
C GLU A 2 25.59 19.65 -11.12
N ALA A 3 26.03 18.84 -10.16
CA ALA A 3 25.15 17.91 -9.48
C ALA A 3 24.13 18.74 -8.70
N ALA A 4 22.85 18.70 -9.11
CA ALA A 4 21.81 19.41 -8.39
C ALA A 4 21.71 18.85 -6.96
N GLU A 5 22.16 19.67 -6.01
CA GLU A 5 22.13 19.38 -4.58
C GLU A 5 20.84 19.94 -3.97
N TYR A 6 20.02 19.06 -3.41
CA TYR A 6 18.75 19.40 -2.78
C TYR A 6 18.87 19.28 -1.25
N ALA A 7 18.20 20.17 -0.52
CA ALA A 7 17.93 19.94 0.89
C ALA A 7 16.75 18.97 1.07
N ILE A 8 16.59 18.39 2.26
CA ILE A 8 15.48 17.47 2.55
C ILE A 8 14.10 18.14 2.32
N GLY A 9 13.99 19.44 2.61
CA GLY A 9 12.77 20.22 2.37
C GLY A 9 12.47 20.40 0.88
N ASP A 10 13.50 20.51 0.04
CA ASP A 10 13.33 20.57 -1.42
C ASP A 10 12.85 19.24 -1.98
N LEU A 11 13.44 18.13 -1.50
CA LEU A 11 12.97 16.79 -1.82
C LEU A 11 11.50 16.63 -1.44
N ALA A 12 11.15 16.97 -0.20
CA ALA A 12 9.79 16.83 0.31
C ALA A 12 8.76 17.56 -0.56
N ARG A 13 9.05 18.81 -0.95
CA ARG A 13 8.17 19.57 -1.85
C ARG A 13 8.07 18.94 -3.24
N ARG A 14 9.20 18.57 -3.84
CA ARG A 14 9.25 18.05 -5.21
C ARG A 14 8.60 16.67 -5.34
N THR A 15 8.70 15.83 -4.31
CA THR A 15 8.14 14.47 -4.30
C THR A 15 6.83 14.39 -3.53
N GLY A 16 6.27 15.50 -3.06
CA GLY A 16 5.05 15.52 -2.25
C GLY A 16 5.12 14.59 -1.02
N THR A 17 6.32 14.34 -0.51
CA THR A 17 6.57 13.38 0.58
C THR A 17 6.94 14.15 1.83
N LYS A 18 6.37 13.81 2.99
CA LYS A 18 6.72 14.48 4.25
C LYS A 18 8.19 14.24 4.61
N VAL A 19 8.83 15.22 5.24
CA VAL A 19 10.23 15.13 5.68
C VAL A 19 10.44 13.93 6.61
N GLU A 20 9.51 13.69 7.51
CA GLU A 20 9.52 12.56 8.44
C GLU A 20 9.46 11.22 7.70
N THR A 21 8.68 11.14 6.62
CA THR A 21 8.58 9.96 5.77
C THR A 21 9.87 9.71 5.01
N ILE A 22 10.53 10.75 4.49
CA ILE A 22 11.85 10.62 3.84
C ILE A 22 12.87 10.08 4.86
N ARG A 23 12.92 10.66 6.07
CA ARG A 23 13.79 10.16 7.15
C ARG A 23 13.45 8.73 7.56
N TRP A 24 12.16 8.36 7.51
CA TRP A 24 11.73 6.99 7.78
C TRP A 24 12.22 6.04 6.70
N TYR A 25 12.15 6.41 5.41
CA TYR A 25 12.71 5.61 4.32
C TYR A 25 14.23 5.45 4.42
N GLU A 26 14.95 6.48 4.86
CA GLU A 26 16.39 6.36 5.16
C GLU A 26 16.67 5.34 6.27
N ARG A 27 15.95 5.41 7.41
CA ARG A 27 16.13 4.48 8.53
C ARG A 27 15.79 3.03 8.16
N ASN A 28 14.84 2.83 7.26
CA ASN A 28 14.39 1.51 6.81
C ASN A 28 15.12 1.04 5.54
N GLN A 29 16.21 1.72 5.16
CA GLN A 29 17.10 1.37 4.04
C GLN A 29 16.39 1.33 2.68
N LEU A 30 15.25 2.01 2.53
CA LEU A 30 14.63 2.25 1.22
C LEU A 30 15.32 3.39 0.49
N MET A 31 15.96 4.31 1.21
CA MET A 31 16.77 5.38 0.65
C MET A 31 18.22 5.22 1.10
N PRO A 32 19.21 5.43 0.21
CA PRO A 32 20.60 5.48 0.63
C PRO A 32 20.81 6.65 1.60
N GLN A 33 21.80 6.53 2.49
CA GLN A 33 22.15 7.65 3.36
C GLN A 33 22.71 8.80 2.51
N PRO A 34 22.16 10.01 2.61
CA PRO A 34 22.62 11.15 1.84
C PRO A 34 24.02 11.57 2.27
N ALA A 35 24.78 12.13 1.33
CA ALA A 35 26.03 12.81 1.63
C ALA A 35 25.80 13.98 2.60
N ARG A 36 26.86 14.43 3.25
CA ARG A 36 26.81 15.61 4.12
C ARG A 36 27.78 16.67 3.63
N THR A 37 27.38 17.94 3.71
CA THR A 37 28.29 19.08 3.51
C THR A 37 29.33 19.15 4.63
N ALA A 38 30.36 19.96 4.43
CA ALA A 38 31.35 20.29 5.48
C ALA A 38 30.69 20.84 6.77
N GLY A 39 29.55 21.53 6.65
CA GLY A 39 28.74 22.01 7.78
C GLY A 39 27.78 20.97 8.38
N GLY A 40 27.89 19.69 8.00
CA GLY A 40 27.09 18.59 8.55
C GLY A 40 25.65 18.48 8.03
N ARG A 41 25.26 19.29 7.04
CA ARG A 41 23.91 19.27 6.44
C ARG A 41 23.77 18.11 5.45
N ARG A 42 22.66 17.37 5.50
CA ARG A 42 22.34 16.33 4.49
C ARG A 42 22.10 16.95 3.12
N VAL A 43 22.64 16.31 2.10
CA VAL A 43 22.56 16.70 0.70
C VAL A 43 22.02 15.54 -0.11
N TYR A 44 21.02 15.84 -0.93
CA TYR A 44 20.38 14.87 -1.81
C TYR A 44 20.64 15.23 -3.26
N THR A 45 20.62 14.23 -4.11
CA THR A 45 20.87 14.37 -5.55
C THR A 45 19.62 14.08 -6.35
N ARG A 46 19.68 14.29 -7.67
CA ARG A 46 18.61 13.87 -8.58
C ARG A 46 18.24 12.38 -8.43
N ALA A 47 19.22 11.50 -8.24
CA ALA A 47 18.97 10.07 -8.01
C ALA A 47 18.10 9.81 -6.76
N HIS A 48 18.26 10.60 -5.70
CA HIS A 48 17.41 10.49 -4.51
C HIS A 48 15.97 10.90 -4.81
N LEU A 49 15.78 11.93 -5.65
CA LEU A 49 14.46 12.38 -6.08
C LEU A 49 13.77 11.29 -6.92
N ASP A 50 14.46 10.72 -7.89
CA ASP A 50 13.90 9.67 -8.76
C ASP A 50 13.57 8.41 -7.94
N ARG A 51 14.41 8.03 -6.97
CA ARG A 51 14.14 6.91 -6.05
C ARG A 51 12.92 7.16 -5.15
N LEU A 52 12.76 8.36 -4.62
CA LEU A 52 11.56 8.72 -3.84
C LEU A 52 10.29 8.70 -4.69
N ALA A 53 10.36 9.20 -5.93
CA ALA A 53 9.25 9.13 -6.87
C ALA A 53 8.85 7.68 -7.16
N PHE A 54 9.84 6.79 -7.34
CA PHE A 54 9.62 5.35 -7.50
C PHE A 54 8.90 4.74 -6.29
N ILE A 55 9.40 4.99 -5.08
CA ILE A 55 8.79 4.48 -3.84
C ILE A 55 7.35 4.96 -3.72
N ARG A 56 7.10 6.25 -3.94
CA ARG A 56 5.75 6.83 -3.86
C ARG A 56 4.81 6.15 -4.84
N HIS A 57 5.21 6.04 -6.10
CA HIS A 57 4.37 5.45 -7.14
C HIS A 57 4.05 3.97 -6.85
N ALA A 58 5.05 3.18 -6.42
CA ALA A 58 4.81 1.79 -6.05
C ALA A 58 3.85 1.67 -4.86
N ARG A 59 3.94 2.58 -3.88
CA ARG A 59 3.01 2.63 -2.74
C ARG A 59 1.59 3.04 -3.14
N GLU A 60 1.44 3.97 -4.09
CA GLU A 60 0.15 4.37 -4.67
C GLU A 60 -0.53 3.21 -5.40
N LEU A 61 0.25 2.36 -6.09
CA LEU A 61 -0.22 1.13 -6.72
C LEU A 61 -0.53 0.00 -5.71
N GLY A 62 -0.28 0.24 -4.42
CA GLY A 62 -0.61 -0.69 -3.34
C GLY A 62 0.43 -1.79 -3.12
N PHE A 63 1.64 -1.69 -3.69
CA PHE A 63 2.69 -2.66 -3.40
C PHE A 63 3.09 -2.60 -1.91
N PRO A 64 3.25 -3.76 -1.25
CA PRO A 64 3.79 -3.80 0.10
C PRO A 64 5.24 -3.32 0.09
N LEU A 65 5.71 -2.79 1.23
CA LEU A 65 7.04 -2.18 1.31
C LEU A 65 8.18 -3.17 1.01
N ASP A 66 7.99 -4.46 1.30
CA ASP A 66 8.99 -5.48 1.00
C ASP A 66 9.13 -5.72 -0.51
N ASP A 67 8.03 -5.69 -1.26
CA ASP A 67 8.05 -5.73 -2.72
C ASP A 67 8.70 -4.47 -3.29
N VAL A 68 8.38 -3.30 -2.74
CA VAL A 68 9.05 -2.04 -3.13
C VAL A 68 10.56 -2.14 -2.92
N ARG A 69 11.02 -2.71 -1.80
CA ARG A 69 12.44 -2.93 -1.53
C ARG A 69 13.06 -3.89 -2.55
N ALA A 70 12.37 -4.97 -2.88
CA ALA A 70 12.84 -5.92 -3.89
C ALA A 70 12.97 -5.26 -5.27
N LEU A 71 11.97 -4.51 -5.70
CA LEU A 71 11.99 -3.77 -6.96
C LEU A 71 13.09 -2.71 -7.00
N LEU A 72 13.31 -1.98 -5.90
CA LEU A 72 14.40 -1.00 -5.81
C LEU A 72 15.78 -1.64 -6.02
N ARG A 73 16.02 -2.83 -5.45
CA ARG A 73 17.28 -3.56 -5.64
C ARG A 73 17.51 -3.95 -7.11
N LEU A 74 16.45 -4.26 -7.84
CA LEU A 74 16.53 -4.57 -9.27
C LEU A 74 16.86 -3.32 -10.09
N THR A 75 16.27 -2.18 -9.76
CA THR A 75 16.60 -0.89 -10.40
C THR A 75 18.05 -0.48 -10.18
N ASP A 76 18.63 -0.83 -9.03
CA ASP A 76 20.04 -0.58 -8.71
C ASP A 76 20.99 -1.52 -9.49
N ALA A 77 20.47 -2.55 -10.18
CA ALA A 77 21.24 -3.57 -10.88
C ALA A 77 20.64 -3.87 -12.27
N PRO A 78 20.71 -2.91 -13.23
CA PRO A 78 19.94 -2.95 -14.49
C PRO A 78 20.33 -4.09 -15.45
N GLU A 79 21.51 -4.69 -15.26
CA GLU A 79 21.99 -5.84 -16.05
C GLU A 79 21.35 -7.18 -15.61
N HIS A 80 20.61 -7.19 -14.50
CA HIS A 80 19.95 -8.40 -14.01
C HIS A 80 18.62 -8.68 -14.74
N SER A 81 18.23 -9.95 -14.75
CA SER A 81 16.94 -10.37 -15.29
C SER A 81 15.77 -9.68 -14.58
N CYS A 82 14.80 -9.19 -15.37
CA CYS A 82 13.56 -8.63 -14.87
C CYS A 82 12.55 -9.70 -14.39
N ALA A 83 12.90 -10.99 -14.41
CA ALA A 83 12.02 -12.09 -14.02
C ALA A 83 11.45 -11.92 -12.59
N GLU A 84 12.25 -11.41 -11.67
CA GLU A 84 11.80 -11.16 -10.30
C GLU A 84 10.79 -10.00 -10.23
N ALA A 85 11.00 -8.94 -11.02
CA ALA A 85 10.03 -7.84 -11.11
C ALA A 85 8.70 -8.30 -11.71
N ASP A 86 8.74 -9.13 -12.76
CA ASP A 86 7.55 -9.72 -13.36
C ASP A 86 6.79 -10.61 -12.35
N ARG A 87 7.51 -11.44 -11.58
CA ARG A 87 6.93 -12.28 -10.53
C ARG A 87 6.23 -11.45 -9.45
N ILE A 88 6.87 -10.39 -8.96
CA ILE A 88 6.28 -9.46 -7.97
C ILE A 88 5.00 -8.82 -8.54
N ALA A 89 5.07 -8.29 -9.77
CA ALA A 89 3.93 -7.65 -10.42
C ALA A 89 2.74 -8.61 -10.62
N ARG A 90 3.00 -9.85 -11.06
CA ARG A 90 1.95 -10.88 -11.21
C ARG A 90 1.33 -11.31 -9.88
N GLY A 91 2.15 -11.44 -8.84
CA GLY A 91 1.68 -11.72 -7.49
C GLY A 91 0.71 -10.65 -6.99
N HIS A 92 1.11 -9.38 -7.11
CA HIS A 92 0.28 -8.25 -6.72
C HIS A 92 -1.01 -8.14 -7.55
N LEU A 93 -0.92 -8.35 -8.87
CA LEU A 93 -2.11 -8.39 -9.75
C LEU A 93 -3.11 -9.47 -9.30
N THR A 94 -2.61 -10.64 -8.91
CA THR A 94 -3.45 -11.74 -8.40
C THR A 94 -4.13 -11.35 -7.09
N ALA A 95 -3.39 -10.75 -6.16
CA ALA A 95 -3.94 -10.26 -4.90
C ALA A 95 -5.02 -9.18 -5.11
N VAL A 96 -4.78 -8.22 -6.02
CA VAL A 96 -5.74 -7.18 -6.38
C VAL A 96 -7.02 -7.79 -6.98
N ARG A 97 -6.89 -8.73 -7.92
CA ARG A 97 -8.04 -9.44 -8.51
C ARG A 97 -8.85 -10.18 -7.45
N GLY A 98 -8.20 -10.86 -6.52
CA GLY A 98 -8.88 -11.52 -5.40
C GLY A 98 -9.61 -10.54 -4.46
N ARG A 99 -9.06 -9.35 -4.23
CA ARG A 99 -9.75 -8.29 -3.48
C ARG A 99 -10.96 -7.74 -4.23
N ILE A 100 -10.84 -7.49 -5.53
CA ILE A 100 -11.97 -7.05 -6.38
C ILE A 100 -13.10 -8.08 -6.35
N ALA A 101 -12.79 -9.37 -6.49
CA ALA A 101 -13.81 -10.43 -6.46
C ALA A 101 -14.59 -10.43 -5.14
N ARG A 102 -13.89 -10.34 -3.99
CA ARG A 102 -14.53 -10.24 -2.66
C ARG A 102 -15.38 -8.99 -2.50
N LEU A 103 -14.87 -7.83 -2.94
CA LEU A 103 -15.61 -6.57 -2.86
C LEU A 103 -16.87 -6.58 -3.75
N ARG A 104 -16.82 -7.17 -4.94
CA ARG A 104 -18.00 -7.34 -5.80
C ARG A 104 -19.04 -8.28 -5.20
N ALA A 105 -18.61 -9.36 -4.54
CA ALA A 105 -19.53 -10.25 -3.84
C ALA A 105 -20.25 -9.52 -2.69
N LEU A 106 -19.51 -8.72 -1.91
CA LEU A 106 -20.06 -7.88 -0.86
C LEU A 106 -21.00 -6.80 -1.41
N GLU A 107 -20.62 -6.12 -2.48
CA GLU A 107 -21.45 -5.12 -3.16
C GLU A 107 -22.78 -5.72 -3.61
N ALA A 108 -22.75 -6.93 -4.21
CA ALA A 108 -23.96 -7.61 -4.64
C ALA A 108 -24.89 -7.99 -3.46
N GLU A 109 -24.33 -8.38 -2.31
CA GLU A 109 -25.11 -8.65 -1.10
C GLU A 109 -25.75 -7.37 -0.55
N LEU A 110 -24.97 -6.29 -0.39
CA LEU A 110 -25.48 -5.00 0.07
C LEU A 110 -26.55 -4.44 -0.88
N ALA A 111 -26.38 -4.61 -2.19
CA ALA A 111 -27.37 -4.19 -3.18
C ALA A 111 -28.70 -4.94 -3.01
N ARG A 112 -28.68 -6.26 -2.74
CA ARG A 112 -29.89 -7.04 -2.43
C ARG A 112 -30.58 -6.55 -1.17
N MET A 113 -29.82 -6.37 -0.09
CA MET A 113 -30.35 -5.88 1.19
C MET A 113 -31.09 -4.54 1.04
N VAL A 114 -30.54 -3.62 0.23
CA VAL A 114 -31.14 -2.30 -0.01
C VAL A 114 -32.33 -2.37 -0.95
N ALA A 115 -32.29 -3.21 -1.99
CA ALA A 115 -33.39 -3.34 -2.96
C ALA A 115 -34.67 -3.91 -2.33
N ASP A 116 -34.54 -4.84 -1.39
CA ASP A 116 -35.68 -5.50 -0.72
C ASP A 116 -36.17 -4.73 0.53
N CYS A 117 -35.64 -3.52 0.78
CA CYS A 117 -36.06 -2.70 1.90
C CYS A 117 -37.30 -1.85 1.53
N GLY A 118 -38.47 -2.26 2.02
CA GLY A 118 -39.73 -1.53 1.80
C GLY A 118 -39.89 -0.21 2.55
N GLN A 119 -38.86 0.28 3.26
CA GLN A 119 -38.86 1.51 4.08
C GLN A 119 -40.03 1.65 5.07
N GLY A 120 -40.60 0.52 5.51
CA GLY A 120 -41.69 0.45 6.46
C GLY A 120 -41.21 0.42 7.91
N ARG A 121 -41.78 -0.47 8.72
CA ARG A 121 -41.37 -0.65 10.13
C ARG A 121 -40.08 -1.46 10.19
N VAL A 122 -39.26 -1.18 11.22
CA VAL A 122 -38.04 -1.92 11.56
C VAL A 122 -38.28 -3.42 11.71
N ALA A 123 -39.45 -3.81 12.24
CA ALA A 123 -39.86 -5.21 12.38
C ALA A 123 -39.96 -5.96 11.04
N ASP A 124 -40.14 -5.25 9.94
CA ASP A 124 -40.28 -5.80 8.58
C ASP A 124 -39.03 -5.48 7.72
N CYS A 125 -37.94 -5.01 8.35
CA CYS A 125 -36.74 -4.56 7.66
C CYS A 125 -35.83 -5.72 7.29
N ARG A 126 -35.77 -6.05 6.00
CA ARG A 126 -34.92 -7.11 5.45
C ARG A 126 -33.44 -6.94 5.79
N VAL A 127 -32.95 -5.70 5.85
CA VAL A 127 -31.55 -5.40 6.23
C VAL A 127 -31.24 -5.91 7.63
N ILE A 128 -32.15 -5.67 8.60
CA ILE A 128 -31.95 -6.06 9.99
C ILE A 128 -32.10 -7.57 10.15
N GLU A 129 -33.05 -8.17 9.43
CA GLU A 129 -33.23 -9.62 9.39
C GLU A 129 -31.96 -10.35 8.92
N VAL A 130 -31.39 -9.95 7.78
CA VAL A 130 -30.20 -10.59 7.20
C VAL A 130 -28.95 -10.37 8.08
N LEU A 131 -28.82 -9.20 8.72
CA LEU A 131 -27.70 -8.94 9.64
C LEU A 131 -27.82 -9.68 10.99
N ALA A 132 -29.04 -9.90 11.46
CA ALA A 132 -29.31 -10.69 12.67
C ALA A 132 -29.14 -12.20 12.43
N ASP A 133 -29.21 -12.64 11.17
CA ASP A 133 -28.93 -14.01 10.79
C ASP A 133 -27.41 -14.26 10.70
N HIS A 134 -26.84 -14.71 11.82
CA HIS A 134 -25.44 -15.12 11.92
C HIS A 134 -25.13 -16.47 11.25
N SER A 135 -26.11 -17.12 10.61
CA SER A 135 -25.92 -18.40 9.92
C SER A 135 -25.47 -18.25 8.45
N HIS A 136 -25.37 -17.02 7.93
CA HIS A 136 -24.86 -16.77 6.59
C HIS A 136 -23.36 -17.11 6.45
N ALA A 137 -23.06 -17.93 5.44
CA ALA A 137 -21.73 -18.40 5.03
C ALA A 137 -20.72 -17.30 4.60
N ASN A 138 -21.02 -16.03 4.86
CA ASN A 138 -20.18 -14.88 4.56
C ASN A 138 -19.48 -14.31 5.81
N CYS A 139 -19.65 -14.91 6.98
CA CYS A 139 -18.73 -14.69 8.09
C CYS A 139 -17.36 -15.27 7.69
N LEU A 140 -16.54 -14.43 7.07
CA LEU A 140 -15.10 -14.62 6.84
C LEU A 140 -14.38 -14.65 8.20
N HIS A 141 -14.65 -15.67 9.02
CA HIS A 141 -13.81 -16.05 10.14
C HIS A 141 -12.56 -16.73 9.58
N THR A 142 -11.53 -15.94 9.31
CA THR A 142 -10.17 -16.46 9.46
C THR A 142 -9.84 -16.37 10.94
N ASP A 143 -10.28 -17.36 11.72
CA ASP A 143 -9.99 -17.44 13.14
C ASP A 143 -8.47 -17.61 13.33
N GLY A 144 -7.89 -16.56 13.87
CA GLY A 144 -6.47 -16.46 14.18
C GLY A 144 -6.25 -15.59 15.41
N HIS A 145 -7.08 -15.71 16.44
CA HIS A 145 -6.76 -15.24 17.78
C HIS A 145 -7.37 -16.16 18.84
N GLY A 146 -6.56 -17.13 19.28
CA GLY A 146 -6.71 -17.72 20.60
C GLY A 146 -6.53 -16.64 21.65
N GLY A 147 -7.61 -16.30 22.34
CA GLY A 147 -7.55 -15.63 23.64
C GLY A 147 -7.29 -16.67 24.72
N PRO A 148 -6.51 -16.35 25.77
CA PRO A 148 -6.26 -17.29 26.85
C PRO A 148 -7.54 -17.52 27.66
N GLU A 149 -7.81 -18.78 27.97
CA GLU A 149 -8.76 -19.17 29.01
C GLU A 149 -8.26 -18.71 30.40
N VAL A 150 -9.24 -18.34 31.23
CA VAL A 150 -9.28 -17.99 32.67
C VAL A 150 -8.64 -16.69 33.14
#